data_AF-A0A328P1H4-F1
#
_entry.id   AF-A0A328P1H4-F1
#
_cell.length_a   1.000
_cell.length_b   1.000
_cell.length_c   1.000
_cell.angle_alpha   90.00
_cell.angle_beta   90.00
_cell.angle_gamma   90.00
#
_symmetry.space_group_name_H-M   'P 1'
#
loop_
_entity.id
_entity.type
_entity.pdbx_description
1 polymer ?
#
loop_
_entity_poly.entity_id
_entity_poly.type
_entity_poly.pdbx_seq_one_letter_code
_entity_poly.pdbx_strand_id
1 'polypeptide(L)'
;MQRPLHLVLLSLGLAVAGAAWAQQGTPPTAPTAKHLHAIDPQQQIERLTKHLQLTPDQQAKILPILQQRDQQLQALRSDSGLKPADRRAKAMSIVQSSDQQVDALLTEPQRTKAQAMREKAMERMEERRGQHMPASSSSSGGHP
;
A
#
# COMPACT_ATOMS: atom_id res chain seq x y z
N MET A 1 -38.04 -31.98 2.78
CA MET A 1 -38.35 -33.08 3.71
C MET A 1 -37.05 -33.85 3.92
N GLN A 2 -36.42 -34.02 5.08
CA GLN A 2 -36.75 -33.79 6.48
C GLN A 2 -35.44 -33.49 7.26
N ARG A 3 -35.51 -32.68 8.32
CA ARG A 3 -34.52 -32.65 9.41
C ARG A 3 -34.98 -33.64 10.50
N PRO A 4 -34.05 -34.21 11.27
CA PRO A 4 -34.35 -34.48 12.67
C PRO A 4 -33.35 -33.79 13.62
N LEU A 5 -33.95 -33.00 14.53
CA LEU A 5 -33.40 -32.62 15.83
C LEU A 5 -33.09 -33.88 16.65
N HIS A 6 -31.96 -33.89 17.36
CA HIS A 6 -31.87 -34.57 18.65
C HIS A 6 -31.17 -33.67 19.67
N LEU A 7 -31.97 -33.19 20.62
CA LEU A 7 -31.58 -32.63 21.92
C LEU A 7 -31.42 -33.82 22.87
N VAL A 8 -30.24 -33.98 23.46
CA VAL A 8 -30.09 -34.71 24.74
C VAL A 8 -29.19 -33.88 25.65
N LEU A 9 -29.82 -33.38 26.71
CA LEU A 9 -29.19 -32.81 27.90
C LEU A 9 -28.55 -33.93 28.71
N LEU A 10 -27.30 -33.77 29.14
CA LEU A 10 -26.85 -34.31 30.41
C LEU A 10 -25.75 -33.43 31.00
N SER A 11 -26.15 -32.63 31.98
CA SER A 11 -25.26 -31.93 32.89
C SER A 11 -24.66 -32.92 33.90
N LEU A 12 -23.33 -32.91 34.04
CA LEU A 12 -22.67 -33.36 35.26
C LEU A 12 -21.44 -32.49 35.52
N GLY A 13 -21.52 -31.69 36.59
CA GLY A 13 -20.41 -30.90 37.08
C GLY A 13 -19.42 -31.78 37.84
N LEU A 14 -18.13 -31.53 37.61
CA LEU A 14 -17.09 -31.85 38.57
C LEU A 14 -16.00 -30.79 38.47
N ALA A 15 -15.90 -29.97 39.52
CA ALA A 15 -14.79 -29.06 39.74
C ALA A 15 -13.61 -29.87 40.29
N VAL A 16 -12.48 -29.84 39.59
CA VAL A 16 -11.17 -30.18 40.14
C VAL A 16 -10.21 -29.05 39.78
N ALA A 17 -9.66 -28.44 40.83
CA ALA A 17 -8.66 -27.40 40.75
C ALA A 17 -7.27 -27.99 40.44
N GLY A 18 -6.48 -27.27 39.65
CA GLY A 18 -5.02 -27.25 39.75
C GLY A 18 -4.24 -28.33 39.00
N ALA A 19 -3.91 -28.06 37.73
CA ALA A 19 -2.60 -28.41 37.17
C ALA A 19 -2.32 -27.51 35.96
N ALA A 20 -1.30 -26.67 36.12
CA ALA A 20 -0.76 -25.78 35.10
C ALA A 20 -0.28 -26.56 33.87
N TRP A 21 -0.97 -26.41 32.74
CA TRP A 21 -0.46 -26.74 31.40
C TRP A 21 -0.86 -25.63 30.43
N ALA A 22 -0.36 -24.42 30.68
CA ALA A 22 -0.38 -23.34 29.71
C ALA A 22 0.73 -23.58 28.67
N GLN A 23 0.47 -24.48 27.72
CA GLN A 23 1.16 -24.54 26.43
C GLN A 23 0.09 -24.54 25.32
N GLN A 24 -0.88 -23.64 25.45
CA GLN A 24 -1.71 -23.25 24.33
C GLN A 24 -0.79 -22.40 23.44
N GLY A 25 -0.15 -23.05 22.47
CA GLY A 25 0.67 -22.42 21.46
C GLY A 25 -0.19 -21.41 20.71
N THR A 26 -0.21 -20.18 21.20
CA THR A 26 -0.65 -19.04 20.41
C THR A 26 0.24 -19.05 19.16
N PRO A 27 -0.32 -19.18 17.95
CA PRO A 27 0.49 -18.99 16.76
C PRO A 27 1.22 -17.65 16.92
N PRO A 28 2.51 -17.57 16.60
CA PRO A 28 3.22 -16.31 16.72
C PRO A 28 2.42 -15.30 15.90
N THR A 29 1.89 -14.28 16.56
CA THR A 29 1.35 -13.10 15.90
C THR A 29 2.55 -12.48 15.19
N ALA A 30 2.81 -12.95 13.97
CA ALA A 30 3.76 -12.33 13.08
C ALA A 30 3.35 -10.86 13.02
N PRO A 31 4.28 -9.92 13.22
CA PRO A 31 3.96 -8.50 13.15
C PRO A 31 3.29 -8.31 11.79
N THR A 32 2.03 -7.87 11.81
CA THR A 32 1.26 -7.58 10.61
C THR A 32 2.10 -6.62 9.81
N ALA A 33 2.82 -7.13 8.81
CA ALA A 33 3.58 -6.31 7.89
C ALA A 33 2.53 -5.34 7.35
N LYS A 34 2.69 -4.05 7.69
CA LYS A 34 1.76 -3.01 7.23
C LYS A 34 1.78 -3.11 5.72
N HIS A 35 0.77 -3.80 5.17
CA HIS A 35 0.65 -4.02 3.75
C HIS A 35 0.55 -2.62 3.17
N LEU A 36 1.64 -2.14 2.57
CA LEU A 36 1.65 -0.88 1.84
C LEU A 36 0.61 -1.08 0.74
N HIS A 37 -0.61 -0.59 0.96
CA HIS A 37 -1.70 -0.80 0.03
C HIS A 37 -1.33 -0.08 -1.26
N ALA A 38 -1.21 -0.85 -2.35
CA ALA A 38 -1.20 -0.27 -3.68
C ALA A 38 -2.51 0.53 -3.84
N ILE A 39 -2.39 1.74 -4.37
CA ILE A 39 -3.58 2.56 -4.63
C ILE A 39 -4.29 1.96 -5.83
N ASP A 40 -5.57 1.66 -5.66
CA ASP A 40 -6.40 1.11 -6.74
C ASP A 40 -6.50 2.10 -7.92
N PRO A 41 -6.39 1.64 -9.19
CA PRO A 41 -6.47 2.51 -10.36
C PRO A 41 -7.75 3.35 -10.45
N GLN A 42 -8.90 2.85 -9.98
CA GLN A 42 -10.15 3.61 -9.94
C GLN A 42 -10.06 4.78 -8.96
N GLN A 43 -9.57 4.51 -7.75
CA GLN A 43 -9.35 5.56 -6.77
C GLN A 43 -8.36 6.61 -7.27
N GLN A 44 -7.38 6.20 -8.06
CA GLN A 44 -6.43 7.14 -8.65
C GLN A 44 -7.07 8.02 -9.72
N ILE A 45 -7.89 7.46 -10.63
CA ILE A 45 -8.57 8.29 -11.63
C ILE A 45 -9.56 9.24 -10.98
N GLU A 46 -10.25 8.84 -9.90
CA GLU A 46 -11.14 9.71 -9.14
C GLU A 46 -10.39 10.91 -8.53
N ARG A 47 -9.20 10.68 -7.96
CA ARG A 47 -8.37 11.75 -7.42
C ARG A 47 -7.90 12.70 -8.53
N LEU A 48 -7.41 12.16 -9.64
CA LEU A 48 -7.01 12.96 -10.79
C LEU A 48 -8.18 13.78 -11.32
N THR A 49 -9.37 13.19 -11.39
CA THR A 49 -10.61 13.87 -11.81
C THR A 49 -10.96 15.02 -10.87
N LYS A 50 -10.92 14.81 -9.55
CA LYS A 50 -11.18 15.87 -8.57
C LYS A 50 -10.20 17.05 -8.68
N HIS A 51 -8.93 16.78 -8.96
CA HIS A 51 -7.92 17.82 -9.05
C HIS A 51 -7.85 18.49 -10.42
N LEU A 52 -7.99 17.74 -11.50
CA LEU A 52 -7.78 18.20 -12.88
C LEU A 52 -9.09 18.45 -13.64
N GLN A 53 -10.24 18.12 -13.04
CA GLN A 53 -11.55 18.21 -13.68
C GLN A 53 -11.57 17.44 -15.00
N LEU A 54 -11.15 16.17 -14.96
CA LEU A 54 -11.07 15.31 -16.15
C LEU A 54 -12.45 15.08 -16.74
N THR A 55 -12.58 15.19 -18.07
CA THR A 55 -13.82 14.84 -18.77
C THR A 55 -14.04 13.33 -18.77
N PRO A 56 -15.27 12.83 -18.99
CA PRO A 56 -15.53 11.39 -19.12
C PRO A 56 -14.64 10.71 -20.16
N ASP A 57 -14.40 11.37 -21.31
CA ASP A 57 -13.53 10.86 -22.36
C ASP A 57 -12.06 10.77 -21.93
N GLN A 58 -11.57 11.77 -21.18
CA GLN A 58 -10.22 11.73 -20.62
C GLN A 58 -10.10 10.60 -19.58
N GLN A 59 -11.09 10.44 -18.71
CA GLN A 59 -11.12 9.36 -17.72
C GLN A 59 -11.08 7.98 -18.39
N ALA A 60 -11.91 7.76 -19.42
CA ALA A 60 -11.97 6.51 -20.17
C ALA A 60 -10.64 6.15 -20.85
N LYS A 61 -9.87 7.16 -21.30
CA LYS A 61 -8.55 6.96 -21.92
C LYS A 61 -7.42 6.81 -20.90
N ILE A 62 -7.50 7.50 -19.76
CA ILE A 62 -6.46 7.48 -18.72
C ILE A 62 -6.54 6.21 -17.86
N LEU A 63 -7.75 5.74 -17.54
CA LEU A 63 -7.93 4.56 -16.70
C LEU A 63 -7.14 3.32 -17.16
N PRO A 64 -7.17 2.88 -18.44
CA PRO A 64 -6.38 1.73 -18.89
C PRO A 64 -4.87 1.94 -18.75
N ILE A 65 -4.37 3.17 -18.89
CA ILE A 65 -2.95 3.50 -18.67
C ILE A 65 -2.59 3.27 -17.19
N LEU A 66 -3.45 3.72 -16.26
CA LEU A 66 -3.23 3.52 -14.82
C LEU A 66 -3.30 2.04 -14.43
N GLN A 67 -4.22 1.28 -15.02
CA GLN A 67 -4.34 -0.17 -14.83
C GLN A 67 -3.08 -0.90 -15.32
N GLN A 68 -2.61 -0.57 -16.52
CA GLN A 68 -1.39 -1.16 -17.08
C GLN A 68 -0.17 -0.84 -16.20
N ARG A 69 -0.05 0.41 -15.74
CA ARG A 69 1.03 0.80 -14.82
C ARG A 69 1.00 -0.04 -13.54
N ASP A 70 -0.17 -0.18 -12.94
CA ASP A 70 -0.34 -0.96 -11.71
C ASP A 70 0.06 -2.44 -11.92
N GLN A 71 -0.42 -3.07 -13.00
CA GLN A 71 -0.03 -4.43 -13.38
C GLN A 71 1.50 -4.58 -13.55
N GLN A 72 2.15 -3.62 -14.23
CA GLN A 72 3.60 -3.63 -14.41
C GLN A 72 4.35 -3.49 -13.08
N LEU A 73 3.88 -2.64 -12.17
CA LEU A 73 4.47 -2.47 -10.84
C LEU A 73 4.24 -3.70 -9.95
N GLN A 74 3.08 -4.36 -10.07
CA GLN A 74 2.79 -5.62 -9.36
C GLN A 74 3.71 -6.76 -9.85
N ALA A 75 3.87 -6.90 -11.17
CA ALA A 75 4.80 -7.87 -11.76
C ALA A 75 6.24 -7.59 -11.29
N LEU A 76 6.65 -6.33 -11.31
CA LEU A 76 7.97 -5.91 -10.82
C LEU A 76 8.18 -6.17 -9.33
N ARG A 77 7.13 -6.09 -8.51
CA ARG A 77 7.21 -6.42 -7.08
C ARG A 77 7.38 -7.93 -6.86
N SER A 78 6.75 -8.74 -7.70
CA SER A 78 6.78 -10.20 -7.62
C SER A 78 8.06 -10.82 -8.18
N ASP A 79 8.81 -10.07 -9.00
CA ASP A 79 10.08 -10.52 -9.59
C ASP A 79 11.19 -10.59 -8.54
N SER A 80 11.46 -11.75 -7.94
CA SER A 80 12.52 -11.91 -6.93
C SER A 80 13.95 -11.90 -7.50
N GLY A 81 14.12 -11.88 -8.84
CA GLY A 81 15.43 -11.96 -9.49
C GLY A 81 16.19 -10.64 -9.60
N LEU A 82 15.48 -9.51 -9.49
CA LEU A 82 16.09 -8.18 -9.66
C LEU A 82 16.72 -7.63 -8.37
N LYS A 83 17.93 -7.06 -8.52
CA LYS A 83 18.57 -6.27 -7.47
C LYS A 83 17.68 -5.07 -7.07
N PRO A 84 17.72 -4.62 -5.81
CA PRO A 84 16.89 -3.52 -5.35
C PRO A 84 17.05 -2.22 -6.14
N ALA A 85 18.27 -1.89 -6.58
CA ALA A 85 18.53 -0.70 -7.38
C ALA A 85 17.87 -0.78 -8.77
N ASP A 86 18.06 -1.89 -9.48
CA ASP A 86 17.49 -2.11 -10.81
C ASP A 86 15.97 -2.13 -10.77
N ARG A 87 15.40 -2.75 -9.72
CA ARG A 87 13.95 -2.73 -9.47
C ARG A 87 13.42 -1.31 -9.29
N ARG A 88 14.12 -0.47 -8.52
CA ARG A 88 13.72 0.94 -8.34
C ARG A 88 13.80 1.71 -9.66
N ALA A 89 14.88 1.55 -10.42
CA ALA A 89 15.03 2.20 -11.72
C ALA A 89 13.90 1.79 -12.69
N LYS A 90 13.58 0.50 -12.76
CA LYS A 90 12.47 -0.01 -13.59
C LYS A 90 11.11 0.51 -13.12
N ALA A 91 10.88 0.59 -11.81
CA ALA A 91 9.66 1.18 -11.27
C ALA A 91 9.51 2.66 -11.65
N MET A 92 10.59 3.44 -11.54
CA MET A 92 10.61 4.85 -11.96
C MET A 92 10.30 4.99 -13.46
N SER A 93 10.90 4.16 -14.30
CA SER A 93 10.63 4.16 -15.75
C SER A 93 9.17 3.84 -16.08
N ILE A 94 8.57 2.84 -15.40
CA ILE A 94 7.13 2.52 -15.55
C ILE A 94 6.25 3.72 -15.16
N VAL A 95 6.56 4.37 -14.03
CA VAL A 95 5.82 5.55 -13.57
C VAL A 95 5.96 6.70 -14.57
N GLN A 96 7.18 7.01 -15.02
CA GLN A 96 7.44 8.11 -15.95
C GLN A 96 6.75 7.89 -17.30
N SER A 97 6.82 6.68 -17.86
CA SER A 97 6.17 6.36 -19.13
C SER A 97 4.65 6.50 -19.05
N SER A 98 4.05 6.04 -17.95
CA SER A 98 2.61 6.21 -17.71
C SER A 98 2.23 7.69 -17.55
N ASP A 99 3.04 8.47 -16.84
CA ASP A 99 2.78 9.89 -16.65
C ASP A 99 2.85 10.68 -17.96
N GLN A 100 3.79 10.34 -18.86
CA GLN A 100 3.87 10.93 -20.20
C GLN A 100 2.61 10.63 -21.04
N GLN A 101 2.11 9.39 -20.99
CA GLN A 101 0.90 9.02 -21.70
C GLN A 101 -0.33 9.74 -21.14
N VAL A 102 -0.40 9.90 -19.81
CA VAL A 102 -1.47 10.68 -19.16
C VAL A 102 -1.39 12.15 -19.60
N ASP A 103 -0.22 12.77 -19.56
CA ASP A 103 -0.03 14.18 -19.89
C ASP A 103 -0.41 14.52 -21.35
N ALA A 104 -0.20 13.57 -22.27
CA ALA A 104 -0.62 13.69 -23.66
C ALA A 104 -2.16 13.77 -23.83
N LEU A 105 -2.93 13.27 -22.85
CA LEU A 105 -4.40 13.30 -22.85
C LEU A 105 -4.99 14.51 -22.12
N LEU A 106 -4.15 15.27 -21.41
CA LEU A 106 -4.55 16.46 -20.67
C LEU A 106 -4.58 17.70 -21.57
N THR A 107 -5.34 18.71 -21.17
CA THR A 107 -5.18 20.06 -21.71
C THR A 107 -3.96 20.74 -21.10
N GLU A 108 -3.50 21.84 -21.70
CA GLU A 108 -2.35 22.58 -21.17
C GLU A 108 -2.55 23.08 -19.72
N PRO A 109 -3.69 23.69 -19.35
CA PRO A 109 -3.94 24.08 -17.95
C PRO A 109 -3.95 22.88 -16.99
N GLN A 110 -4.47 21.73 -17.43
CA GLN A 110 -4.47 20.50 -16.64
C GLN A 110 -3.06 19.93 -16.47
N ARG A 111 -2.22 19.96 -17.51
CA ARG A 111 -0.81 19.55 -17.43
C ARG A 111 -0.03 20.41 -16.43
N THR A 112 -0.18 21.74 -16.48
CA THR A 112 0.48 22.64 -15.52
C THR A 112 0.09 22.31 -14.08
N LYS A 113 -1.20 22.05 -13.84
CA LYS A 113 -1.67 21.64 -12.50
C LYS A 113 -1.15 20.26 -12.10
N ALA A 114 -1.07 19.32 -13.03
CA ALA A 114 -0.51 17.98 -12.78
C ALA A 114 0.98 18.07 -12.40
N GLN A 115 1.75 18.87 -13.13
CA GLN A 115 3.17 19.11 -12.82
C GLN A 115 3.35 19.72 -11.43
N ALA A 116 2.62 20.79 -11.10
CA ALA A 116 2.70 21.41 -9.77
C ALA A 116 2.35 20.43 -8.63
N MET A 117 1.36 19.54 -8.85
CA MET A 117 1.05 18.49 -7.89
C MET A 117 2.18 17.46 -7.73
N ARG A 118 2.86 17.09 -8.82
CA ARG A 118 4.02 16.18 -8.79
C ARG A 118 5.19 16.83 -8.05
N GLU A 119 5.51 18.08 -8.34
CA GLU A 119 6.56 18.85 -7.66
C GLU A 119 6.31 18.93 -6.15
N LYS A 120 5.09 19.30 -5.75
CA LYS A 120 4.69 19.31 -4.33
C LYS A 120 4.72 17.92 -3.68
N ALA A 121 4.52 16.85 -4.44
CA ALA A 121 4.66 15.50 -3.92
C ALA A 121 6.13 15.12 -3.71
N MET A 122 7.03 15.57 -4.59
CA MET A 122 8.48 15.38 -4.45
C MET A 122 9.03 16.17 -3.27
N GLU A 123 8.69 17.45 -3.14
CA GLU A 123 9.11 18.30 -2.02
C GLU A 123 8.72 17.68 -0.67
N ARG A 124 7.45 17.26 -0.53
CA ARG A 124 7.00 16.55 0.69
C ARG A 124 7.74 15.23 0.93
N MET A 125 8.17 14.54 -0.12
CA MET A 125 8.97 13.32 0.04
C MET A 125 10.37 13.66 0.57
N GLU A 126 10.99 14.71 0.06
CA GLU A 126 12.30 15.20 0.50
C GLU A 126 12.25 15.70 1.94
N GLU A 127 11.23 16.48 2.31
CA GLU A 127 10.99 16.91 3.68
C GLU A 127 10.89 15.71 4.64
N ARG A 128 10.12 14.68 4.27
CA ARG A 128 9.99 13.47 5.10
C ARG A 128 11.28 12.67 5.18
N ARG A 129 12.10 12.68 4.12
CA ARG A 129 13.42 12.03 4.11
C ARG A 129 14.41 12.79 5.01
N GLY A 130 14.37 14.12 5.01
CA GLY A 130 15.19 14.96 5.89
C GLY A 130 14.80 14.81 7.38
N GLN A 131 13.50 14.69 7.66
CA GLN A 131 12.99 14.50 9.02
C GLN A 131 13.20 13.09 9.60
N HIS A 132 13.38 12.07 8.75
CA HIS A 132 13.59 10.67 9.17
C HIS A 132 15.07 10.27 9.30
N MET A 133 16.00 11.22 9.38
CA MET A 133 17.32 10.91 9.95
C MET A 133 17.14 10.75 11.48
N PRO A 134 17.26 9.54 12.06
CA PRO A 134 17.39 9.44 13.50
C PRO A 134 18.66 10.17 13.90
N ALA A 135 18.55 11.18 14.77
CA ALA A 135 19.68 11.68 15.52
C ALA A 135 20.17 10.56 16.46
N SER A 136 20.95 9.62 15.94
CA SER A 136 21.67 8.64 16.75
C SER A 136 23.12 9.11 16.92
N SER A 137 23.34 10.05 17.85
CA SER A 137 24.60 10.19 18.60
C SER A 137 24.50 11.25 19.72
N SER A 138 23.68 11.05 20.75
CA SER A 138 23.85 11.75 22.05
C SER A 138 22.97 11.20 23.18
N SER A 139 23.08 9.91 23.52
CA SER A 139 22.72 9.43 24.88
C SER A 139 23.22 8.01 25.11
N SER A 140 24.52 7.86 25.33
CA SER A 140 25.11 6.69 25.99
C SER A 140 26.55 7.02 26.35
N GLY A 141 26.77 7.48 27.59
CA GLY A 141 28.13 7.54 28.15
C GLY A 141 28.29 8.54 29.29
N GLY A 142 28.18 8.06 30.53
CA GLY A 142 28.98 8.57 31.65
C GLY A 142 28.30 9.49 32.67
N HIS A 143 27.56 8.91 33.62
CA HIS A 143 27.74 9.29 35.04
C HIS A 143 28.62 8.21 35.66
N PRO A 144 29.74 8.59 36.30
CA PRO A 144 29.73 8.69 37.77
C PRO A 144 29.96 10.11 38.30
#